data_AF-A0AAN6GZ99-F1
#
_entry.id   AF-A0AAN6GZ99-F1
#
_cell.length_a   1.000
_cell.length_b   1.000
_cell.length_c   1.000
_cell.angle_alpha   90.00
_cell.angle_beta   90.00
_cell.angle_gamma   90.00
#
_symmetry.space_group_name_H-M   'P 1'
#
loop_
_entity.id
_entity.type
_entity.pdbx_description
1 polymer ?
#
loop_
_entity_poly.entity_id
_entity_poly.type
_entity_poly.pdbx_seq_one_letter_code
_entity_poly.pdbx_strand_id
1 'polypeptide(L)'
;MSASRYALEKAVAISAVVRACSLTSKVFHSLVTADTVTKKDKSPVTVGDFSAQAVVNTILNAHFPQDGIVGEEDSADLRGEGEDKAKLRRQISELANEALSRPEESSAVEQIQAQAKAWSGGNIETEKLLQAIDRGNHPGGNKGRVWALDPIDGTKGFLRGGQYAVCLALIVDGQVQLGVMGCPNLPHDASAPKPKEGDPSAKGRSDLGVVFVAERGQGAFQRAVDNSALTPIKMRTLTSDANALASASFCESVEAGHSSQGTNARIAELLGIKSPPVRMDSQAKYASISRGDGDIYLRLPVGDGSYQEKIWDHAAGALLVEEAGGRVTDLAGRPLDFGQGRTLKANKGVVAAYAGAGVHDKVVQAVQQAVTEEGREALLQHLSQ
;
A
#
# COMPACT_ATOMS: atom_id res chain seq x y z
N MET A 1 -13.73 -22.95 -5.30
CA MET A 1 -13.70 -21.48 -5.18
C MET A 1 -15.05 -20.95 -5.59
N SER A 2 -15.62 -20.03 -4.82
CA SER A 2 -16.82 -19.26 -5.25
C SER A 2 -16.49 -18.50 -6.53
N ALA A 3 -17.49 -18.21 -7.37
CA ALA A 3 -17.31 -17.22 -8.43
C ALA A 3 -16.87 -15.88 -7.81
N SER A 4 -15.88 -15.23 -8.41
CA SER A 4 -15.38 -13.92 -7.97
C SER A 4 -16.49 -12.88 -8.09
N ARG A 5 -16.85 -12.23 -6.98
CA ARG A 5 -17.91 -11.20 -6.93
C ARG A 5 -17.43 -9.89 -7.54
N TYR A 6 -16.12 -9.65 -7.48
CA TYR A 6 -15.47 -8.40 -7.89
C TYR A 6 -14.52 -8.62 -9.08
N ALA A 7 -14.89 -9.49 -10.03
CA ALA A 7 -14.03 -9.88 -11.14
C ALA A 7 -13.64 -8.68 -12.04
N LEU A 8 -14.63 -7.84 -12.37
CA LEU A 8 -14.42 -6.61 -13.15
C LEU A 8 -13.57 -5.60 -12.36
N GLU A 9 -13.91 -5.34 -11.10
CA GLU A 9 -13.15 -4.44 -10.22
C GLU A 9 -11.69 -4.87 -10.07
N LYS A 10 -11.44 -6.17 -9.91
CA LYS A 10 -10.09 -6.74 -9.81
C LYS A 10 -9.32 -6.51 -11.10
N ALA A 11 -9.91 -6.78 -12.26
CA ALA A 11 -9.26 -6.55 -13.56
C ALA A 11 -8.91 -5.07 -13.77
N VAL A 12 -9.85 -4.16 -13.45
CA VAL A 12 -9.64 -2.71 -13.57
C VAL A 12 -8.57 -2.21 -12.58
N ALA A 13 -8.61 -2.67 -11.33
CA ALA A 13 -7.65 -2.28 -10.30
C ALA A 13 -6.22 -2.77 -10.64
N ILE A 14 -6.07 -4.00 -11.15
CA ILE A 14 -4.78 -4.50 -11.63
C ILE A 14 -4.26 -3.64 -12.79
N SER A 15 -5.09 -3.33 -13.80
CA SER A 15 -4.71 -2.48 -14.93
C SER A 15 -4.25 -1.09 -14.44
N ALA A 16 -5.02 -0.47 -13.55
CA ALA A 16 -4.70 0.84 -12.98
C ALA A 16 -3.38 0.84 -12.19
N VAL A 17 -3.18 -0.14 -11.30
CA VAL A 17 -1.96 -0.25 -10.48
C VAL A 17 -0.74 -0.57 -11.34
N VAL A 18 -0.83 -1.47 -12.32
CA VAL A 18 0.29 -1.76 -13.24
C VAL A 18 0.75 -0.52 -14.01
N ARG A 19 -0.20 0.28 -14.51
CA ARG A 19 0.11 1.54 -15.21
C ARG A 19 0.76 2.56 -14.26
N ALA A 20 0.22 2.71 -13.06
CA ALA A 20 0.79 3.57 -12.04
C ALA A 20 2.21 3.11 -11.64
N CYS A 21 2.46 1.82 -11.44
CA CYS A 21 3.79 1.28 -11.17
C CYS A 21 4.80 1.57 -12.28
N SER A 22 4.37 1.41 -13.54
CA SER A 22 5.23 1.74 -14.69
C SER A 22 5.58 3.23 -14.71
N LEU A 23 4.64 4.11 -14.35
CA LEU A 23 4.85 5.54 -14.25
C LEU A 23 5.81 5.88 -13.11
N THR A 24 5.51 5.42 -11.90
CA THR A 24 6.29 5.75 -10.70
C THR A 24 7.72 5.19 -10.80
N SER A 25 7.91 4.03 -11.42
CA SER A 25 9.24 3.47 -11.69
C SER A 25 10.06 4.39 -12.61
N LYS A 26 9.46 4.96 -13.67
CA LYS A 26 10.14 5.93 -14.54
C LYS A 26 10.52 7.21 -13.80
N VAL A 27 9.62 7.73 -12.96
CA VAL A 27 9.88 8.91 -12.12
C VAL A 27 11.01 8.62 -11.12
N PHE A 28 10.94 7.48 -10.44
CA PHE A 28 11.96 6.99 -9.50
C PHE A 28 13.35 6.90 -10.16
N HIS A 29 13.44 6.29 -11.34
CA HIS A 29 14.74 6.15 -12.01
C HIS A 29 15.28 7.47 -12.55
N SER A 30 14.43 8.39 -12.98
CA SER A 30 14.85 9.75 -13.35
C SER A 30 15.46 10.50 -12.16
N LEU A 31 14.93 10.26 -10.95
CA LEU A 31 15.36 10.90 -9.72
C LEU A 31 16.66 10.36 -9.15
N VAL A 32 16.79 9.03 -9.10
CA VAL A 32 17.97 8.36 -8.54
C VAL A 32 19.20 8.58 -9.43
N THR A 33 19.05 8.86 -10.73
CA THR A 33 20.18 9.13 -11.64
C THR A 33 20.66 10.57 -11.70
N ALA A 34 19.81 11.54 -11.37
CA ALA A 34 20.29 12.89 -11.12
C ALA A 34 20.93 12.86 -9.73
N ASP A 35 22.12 13.43 -9.53
CA ASP A 35 22.85 13.56 -8.24
C ASP A 35 22.07 14.40 -7.20
N THR A 36 20.80 14.05 -6.97
CA THR A 36 19.77 14.78 -6.23
C THR A 36 19.61 14.21 -4.82
N VAL A 37 20.63 13.51 -4.32
CA VAL A 37 20.71 13.13 -2.91
C VAL A 37 20.98 14.36 -2.01
N THR A 38 21.27 15.53 -2.62
CA THR A 38 21.62 16.78 -1.89
C THR A 38 20.65 17.94 -2.02
N LYS A 39 19.51 17.80 -2.72
CA LYS A 39 18.50 18.88 -2.76
C LYS A 39 17.22 18.43 -2.08
N LYS A 40 16.78 19.24 -1.10
CA LYS A 40 15.52 19.13 -0.34
C LYS A 40 14.26 19.27 -1.21
N ASP A 41 14.38 19.08 -2.52
CA ASP A 41 13.32 19.34 -3.48
C ASP A 41 12.40 18.11 -3.57
N LYS A 42 11.26 18.18 -2.89
CA LYS A 42 10.21 17.15 -2.89
C LYS A 42 9.40 17.13 -4.19
N SER A 43 9.59 18.11 -5.08
CA SER A 43 8.85 18.29 -6.34
C SER A 43 8.72 17.01 -7.18
N PRO A 44 9.74 16.15 -7.31
CA PRO A 44 9.62 14.99 -8.17
C PRO A 44 8.77 13.84 -7.61
N VAL A 45 8.68 13.71 -6.28
CA VAL A 45 7.76 12.75 -5.65
C VAL A 45 6.33 13.24 -5.87
N THR A 46 6.11 14.52 -5.57
CA THR A 46 4.86 15.24 -5.84
C THR A 46 4.37 15.06 -7.29
N VAL A 47 5.27 15.08 -8.29
CA VAL A 47 4.90 14.77 -9.68
C VAL A 47 4.44 13.32 -9.82
N GLY A 48 5.15 12.36 -9.24
CA GLY A 48 4.79 10.94 -9.26
C GLY A 48 3.44 10.67 -8.61
N ASP A 49 3.20 11.21 -7.41
CA ASP A 49 1.96 11.08 -6.64
C ASP A 49 0.75 11.58 -7.43
N PHE A 50 0.80 12.84 -7.87
CA PHE A 50 -0.29 13.43 -8.65
C PHE A 50 -0.56 12.68 -9.96
N SER A 51 0.51 12.25 -10.66
CA SER A 51 0.36 11.55 -11.93
C SER A 51 -0.24 10.15 -11.73
N ALA A 52 0.22 9.40 -10.72
CA ALA A 52 -0.32 8.08 -10.40
C ALA A 52 -1.78 8.18 -9.94
N GLN A 53 -2.12 9.14 -9.08
CA GLN A 53 -3.50 9.36 -8.65
C GLN A 53 -4.41 9.75 -9.84
N ALA A 54 -3.95 10.62 -10.73
CA ALA A 54 -4.69 10.99 -11.93
C ALA A 54 -4.98 9.79 -12.84
N VAL A 55 -3.99 8.92 -13.07
CA VAL A 55 -4.13 7.70 -13.89
C VAL A 55 -5.17 6.77 -13.28
N VAL A 56 -5.02 6.43 -11.99
CA VAL A 56 -5.92 5.50 -11.31
C VAL A 56 -7.34 6.06 -11.25
N ASN A 57 -7.51 7.32 -10.86
CA ASN A 57 -8.83 7.95 -10.75
C ASN A 57 -9.54 8.05 -12.10
N THR A 58 -8.80 8.30 -13.18
CA THR A 58 -9.34 8.33 -14.55
C THR A 58 -9.88 6.96 -14.96
N ILE A 59 -9.09 5.91 -14.73
CA ILE A 59 -9.48 4.53 -15.06
C ILE A 59 -10.71 4.11 -14.24
N LEU A 60 -10.71 4.39 -12.93
CA LEU A 60 -11.86 4.12 -12.07
C LEU A 60 -13.10 4.92 -12.50
N ASN A 61 -12.94 6.15 -13.02
CA ASN A 61 -14.08 6.98 -13.43
C ASN A 61 -14.76 6.45 -14.69
N ALA A 62 -13.96 5.91 -15.61
CA ALA A 62 -14.46 5.31 -16.83
C ALA A 62 -15.32 4.06 -16.55
N HIS A 63 -14.98 3.28 -15.52
CA HIS A 63 -15.64 2.00 -15.22
C HIS A 63 -16.69 2.10 -14.10
N PHE A 64 -16.42 2.92 -13.08
CA PHE A 64 -17.25 3.05 -11.87
C PHE A 64 -17.48 4.53 -11.55
N PRO A 65 -18.23 5.28 -12.39
CA PRO A 65 -18.42 6.72 -12.21
C PRO A 65 -19.13 7.09 -10.90
N GLN A 66 -19.92 6.18 -10.34
CA GLN A 66 -20.69 6.39 -9.10
C GLN A 66 -19.95 5.99 -7.82
N ASP A 67 -18.83 5.26 -7.92
CA ASP A 67 -18.06 4.88 -6.74
C ASP A 67 -17.28 6.10 -6.20
N GLY A 68 -17.24 6.26 -4.88
CA GLY A 68 -16.41 7.29 -4.23
C GLY A 68 -14.93 6.92 -4.29
N ILE A 69 -14.03 7.91 -4.24
CA ILE A 69 -12.59 7.68 -4.12
C ILE A 69 -12.02 8.52 -2.97
N VAL A 70 -11.36 7.87 -2.03
CA VAL A 70 -10.53 8.47 -0.99
C VAL A 70 -9.08 8.32 -1.44
N GLY A 71 -8.56 9.34 -2.12
CA GLY A 71 -7.15 9.45 -2.51
C GLY A 71 -6.38 10.31 -1.52
N GLU A 72 -5.08 10.09 -1.36
CA GLU A 72 -4.22 10.90 -0.50
C GLU A 72 -4.14 12.36 -0.96
N GLU A 73 -3.97 12.57 -2.26
CA GLU A 73 -3.62 13.85 -2.84
C GLU A 73 -4.84 14.70 -3.22
N ASP A 74 -4.66 16.03 -3.26
CA ASP A 74 -5.63 16.98 -3.82
C ASP A 74 -4.95 18.00 -4.74
N SER A 75 -5.70 18.68 -5.60
CA SER A 75 -5.11 19.57 -6.59
C SER A 75 -4.79 20.99 -6.10
N ALA A 76 -4.92 21.30 -4.80
CA ALA A 76 -4.80 22.67 -4.29
C ALA A 76 -3.43 23.29 -4.64
N ASP A 77 -2.35 22.54 -4.50
CA ASP A 77 -0.99 22.99 -4.81
C ASP A 77 -0.74 23.19 -6.32
N LEU A 78 -1.54 22.53 -7.17
CA LEU A 78 -1.48 22.64 -8.62
C LEU A 78 -2.29 23.83 -9.17
N ARG A 79 -3.21 24.38 -8.37
CA ARG A 79 -4.10 25.48 -8.78
C ARG A 79 -3.41 26.84 -8.71
N GLY A 80 -3.84 27.74 -9.58
CA GLY A 80 -3.36 29.13 -9.64
C GLY A 80 -2.43 29.42 -10.82
N GLU A 81 -2.10 30.69 -10.93
CA GLU A 81 -1.27 31.27 -11.99
C GLU A 81 0.23 31.17 -11.65
N GLY A 82 1.08 31.22 -12.67
CA GLY A 82 2.54 31.13 -12.54
C GLY A 82 3.15 30.05 -13.43
N GLU A 83 4.35 30.35 -13.95
CA GLU A 83 5.05 29.47 -14.89
C GLU A 83 5.43 28.12 -14.27
N ASP A 84 5.85 28.11 -13.00
CA ASP A 84 6.21 26.88 -12.29
C ASP A 84 5.04 25.92 -12.14
N LYS A 85 3.85 26.43 -11.75
CA LYS A 85 2.63 25.62 -11.65
C LYS A 85 2.16 25.13 -13.02
N ALA A 86 2.25 25.97 -14.05
CA ALA A 86 1.94 25.55 -15.42
C ALA A 86 2.88 24.45 -15.92
N LYS A 87 4.18 24.56 -15.62
CA LYS A 87 5.18 23.53 -15.93
C LYS A 87 4.89 22.23 -15.19
N LEU A 88 4.59 22.30 -13.89
CA LEU A 88 4.25 21.14 -13.08
C LEU A 88 3.02 20.40 -13.63
N ARG A 89 1.94 21.14 -13.94
CA ARG A 89 0.73 20.58 -14.56
C ARG A 89 1.00 19.90 -15.91
N ARG A 90 1.87 20.49 -16.75
CA ARG A 90 2.28 19.88 -18.03
C ARG A 90 3.03 18.56 -17.80
N GLN A 91 4.02 18.55 -16.91
CA GLN A 91 4.78 17.34 -16.59
C GLN A 91 3.88 16.21 -16.08
N ILE A 92 2.97 16.51 -15.17
CA ILE A 92 2.00 15.54 -14.64
C ILE A 92 1.09 15.02 -15.77
N SER A 93 0.58 15.93 -16.62
CA SER A 93 -0.29 15.55 -17.75
C SER A 93 0.44 14.64 -18.75
N GLU A 94 1.69 14.94 -19.09
CA GLU A 94 2.52 14.15 -20.00
C GLU A 94 2.75 12.73 -19.46
N LEU A 95 3.18 12.62 -18.20
CA LEU A 95 3.40 11.33 -17.54
C LEU A 95 2.12 10.50 -17.43
N ALA A 96 1.02 11.13 -17.00
CA ALA A 96 -0.27 10.45 -16.89
C ALA A 96 -0.75 9.94 -18.26
N ASN A 97 -0.63 10.75 -19.31
CA ASN A 97 -1.05 10.37 -20.66
C ASN A 97 -0.19 9.25 -21.25
N GLU A 98 1.12 9.26 -21.00
CA GLU A 98 2.00 8.16 -21.39
C GLU A 98 1.58 6.85 -20.71
N ALA A 99 1.31 6.87 -19.41
CA ALA A 99 0.89 5.69 -18.66
C ALA A 99 -0.50 5.18 -19.06
N LEU A 100 -1.43 6.07 -19.41
CA LEU A 100 -2.74 5.70 -19.96
C LEU A 100 -2.60 5.11 -21.36
N SER A 101 -1.68 5.61 -22.18
CA SER A 101 -1.47 5.11 -23.54
C SER A 101 -0.81 3.73 -23.63
N ARG A 102 -0.28 3.18 -22.52
CA ARG A 102 0.30 1.83 -22.49
C ARG A 102 -0.75 0.80 -22.98
N PRO A 103 -0.40 -0.14 -23.88
CA PRO A 103 -1.29 -1.21 -24.27
C PRO A 103 -1.71 -2.04 -23.05
N GLU A 104 -2.95 -2.49 -23.00
CA GLU A 104 -3.36 -3.40 -21.93
C GLU A 104 -2.77 -4.79 -22.13
N GLU A 105 -2.42 -5.45 -21.04
CA GLU A 105 -2.03 -6.85 -21.08
C GLU A 105 -3.27 -7.72 -21.28
N SER A 106 -3.35 -8.30 -22.47
CA SER A 106 -4.40 -9.21 -22.94
C SER A 106 -4.52 -10.43 -22.00
N SER A 107 -5.65 -10.52 -21.28
CA SER A 107 -6.34 -11.79 -20.95
C SER A 107 -7.54 -11.61 -20.00
N ALA A 108 -7.53 -10.62 -19.09
CA ALA A 108 -8.67 -10.39 -18.18
C ALA A 108 -9.48 -9.14 -18.55
N VAL A 109 -8.82 -8.11 -19.07
CA VAL A 109 -9.47 -6.83 -19.37
C VAL A 109 -10.17 -6.85 -20.73
N GLU A 110 -9.61 -7.53 -21.75
CA GLU A 110 -10.20 -7.61 -23.10
C GLU A 110 -11.58 -8.28 -23.15
N GLN A 111 -11.84 -9.31 -22.34
CA GLN A 111 -13.17 -9.96 -22.31
C GLN A 111 -14.22 -9.14 -21.54
N ILE A 112 -13.78 -8.30 -20.59
CA ILE A 112 -14.65 -7.43 -19.80
C ILE A 112 -14.86 -6.06 -20.50
N GLN A 113 -13.90 -5.63 -21.33
CA GLN A 113 -13.99 -4.49 -22.25
C GLN A 113 -14.94 -4.70 -23.42
N ALA A 114 -15.38 -5.93 -23.69
CA ALA A 114 -16.49 -6.15 -24.61
C ALA A 114 -17.82 -5.58 -24.06
N GLN A 115 -17.93 -5.32 -22.74
CA GLN A 115 -19.10 -4.73 -22.08
C GLN A 115 -18.83 -3.35 -21.44
N ALA A 116 -17.62 -3.08 -20.96
CA ALA A 116 -17.22 -1.72 -20.61
C ALA A 116 -16.89 -0.98 -21.90
N LYS A 117 -17.63 0.09 -22.25
CA LYS A 117 -17.32 0.98 -23.39
C LYS A 117 -15.80 1.07 -23.53
N ALA A 118 -15.28 0.56 -24.66
CA ALA A 118 -13.89 0.67 -25.03
C ALA A 118 -13.36 2.02 -24.58
N TRP A 119 -12.30 2.04 -23.78
CA TRP A 119 -11.60 3.28 -23.53
C TRP A 119 -11.07 3.77 -24.88
N SER A 120 -11.81 4.72 -25.46
CA SER A 120 -11.51 5.37 -26.74
C SER A 120 -11.02 6.80 -26.52
N GLY A 121 -10.58 7.15 -25.31
CA GLY A 121 -10.41 8.53 -24.88
C GLY A 121 -8.95 8.93 -24.82
N GLY A 122 -8.50 9.74 -25.78
CA GLY A 122 -7.15 10.30 -25.84
C GLY A 122 -6.75 11.17 -24.64
N ASN A 123 -5.65 11.90 -24.80
CA ASN A 123 -4.96 12.68 -23.76
C ASN A 123 -5.90 13.38 -22.75
N ILE A 124 -5.63 13.18 -21.45
CA ILE A 124 -6.10 14.03 -20.36
C ILE A 124 -5.56 15.44 -20.62
N GLU A 125 -6.47 16.34 -20.97
CA GLU A 125 -6.21 17.78 -21.00
C GLU A 125 -5.93 18.28 -19.58
N THR A 126 -5.06 19.28 -19.46
CA THR A 126 -4.60 19.81 -18.16
C THR A 126 -5.74 20.23 -17.21
N GLU A 127 -6.89 20.69 -17.73
CA GLU A 127 -8.05 21.02 -16.89
C GLU A 127 -8.78 19.78 -16.35
N LYS A 128 -8.80 18.68 -17.10
CA LYS A 128 -9.38 17.40 -16.65
C LYS A 128 -8.47 16.68 -15.66
N LEU A 129 -7.17 16.96 -15.68
CA LEU A 129 -6.20 16.42 -14.72
C LEU A 129 -6.58 16.78 -13.28
N LEU A 130 -6.86 18.06 -13.02
CA LEU A 130 -7.19 18.52 -11.66
C LEU A 130 -8.48 17.87 -11.15
N GLN A 131 -9.47 17.69 -12.03
CA GLN A 131 -10.72 16.99 -11.71
C GLN A 131 -10.47 15.50 -11.40
N ALA A 132 -9.59 14.85 -12.16
CA ALA A 132 -9.22 13.45 -11.91
C ALA A 132 -8.53 13.31 -10.54
N ILE A 133 -7.62 14.22 -10.18
CA ILE A 133 -6.97 14.23 -8.86
C ILE A 133 -8.02 14.47 -7.76
N ASP A 134 -8.83 15.52 -7.88
CA ASP A 134 -9.82 15.91 -6.87
C ASP A 134 -10.96 14.91 -6.69
N ARG A 135 -11.13 13.95 -7.61
CA ARG A 135 -12.05 12.82 -7.42
C ARG A 135 -11.70 12.01 -6.16
N GLY A 136 -10.44 12.08 -5.70
CA GLY A 136 -9.95 11.51 -4.44
C GLY A 136 -10.47 12.19 -3.15
N ASN A 137 -11.27 13.25 -3.25
CA ASN A 137 -11.74 14.02 -2.10
C ASN A 137 -12.97 13.42 -1.39
N HIS A 138 -13.37 12.18 -1.70
CA HIS A 138 -14.47 11.54 -0.98
C HIS A 138 -14.14 11.45 0.53
N PRO A 139 -15.12 11.66 1.43
CA PRO A 139 -14.87 11.61 2.87
C PRO A 139 -14.72 10.19 3.43
N GLY A 140 -15.01 9.16 2.62
CA GLY A 140 -15.13 7.77 3.08
C GLY A 140 -16.45 7.54 3.81
N GLY A 141 -16.55 6.44 4.56
CA GLY A 141 -17.71 6.13 5.40
C GLY A 141 -18.06 4.66 5.46
N ASN A 142 -19.12 4.33 6.20
CA ASN A 142 -19.54 2.97 6.51
C ASN A 142 -20.66 2.43 5.59
N LYS A 143 -20.99 3.15 4.51
CA LYS A 143 -22.04 2.77 3.55
C LYS A 143 -21.59 3.01 2.12
N GLY A 144 -22.01 2.13 1.22
CA GLY A 144 -21.74 2.24 -0.21
C GLY A 144 -20.36 1.74 -0.60
N ARG A 145 -19.96 2.08 -1.83
CA ARG A 145 -18.70 1.64 -2.46
C ARG A 145 -17.71 2.79 -2.53
N VAL A 146 -16.53 2.59 -1.96
CA VAL A 146 -15.46 3.58 -1.90
C VAL A 146 -14.14 2.91 -2.24
N TRP A 147 -13.37 3.51 -3.13
CA TRP A 147 -11.98 3.14 -3.38
C TRP A 147 -11.06 3.93 -2.46
N ALA A 148 -10.09 3.28 -1.81
CA ALA A 148 -9.01 3.93 -1.08
C ALA A 148 -7.72 3.82 -1.90
N LEU A 149 -7.05 4.94 -2.13
CA LEU A 149 -5.87 5.03 -2.99
C LEU A 149 -4.75 5.79 -2.28
N ASP A 150 -3.59 5.14 -2.22
CA ASP A 150 -2.30 5.78 -1.97
C ASP A 150 -1.46 5.68 -3.26
N PRO A 151 -1.20 6.79 -3.95
CA PRO A 151 -0.49 6.78 -5.22
C PRO A 151 1.00 6.42 -5.08
N ILE A 152 1.67 6.83 -4.00
CA ILE A 152 3.05 6.42 -3.65
C ILE A 152 3.18 6.32 -2.12
N ASP A 153 2.84 5.15 -1.61
CA ASP A 153 3.05 4.84 -0.21
C ASP A 153 4.55 4.66 0.05
N GLY A 154 5.05 5.30 1.10
CA GLY A 154 6.46 5.29 1.44
C GLY A 154 7.29 6.30 0.65
N THR A 155 6.75 7.50 0.36
CA THR A 155 7.44 8.66 -0.24
C THR A 155 8.89 8.86 0.23
N LYS A 156 9.21 8.66 1.52
CA LYS A 156 10.59 8.74 2.02
C LYS A 156 11.49 7.60 1.51
N GLY A 157 10.98 6.38 1.47
CA GLY A 157 11.66 5.23 0.87
C GLY A 157 11.87 5.47 -0.62
N PHE A 158 10.86 5.98 -1.33
CA PHE A 158 10.98 6.40 -2.73
C PHE A 158 12.14 7.39 -2.94
N LEU A 159 12.22 8.46 -2.13
CA LEU A 159 13.30 9.46 -2.20
C LEU A 159 14.70 8.90 -1.92
N ARG A 160 14.80 7.91 -1.03
CA ARG A 160 16.08 7.25 -0.69
C ARG A 160 16.52 6.21 -1.71
N GLY A 161 15.72 5.94 -2.74
CA GLY A 161 16.00 4.83 -3.63
C GLY A 161 15.66 3.46 -3.02
N GLY A 162 14.76 3.42 -2.03
CA GLY A 162 14.31 2.23 -1.30
C GLY A 162 12.97 1.66 -1.78
N GLN A 163 12.25 0.99 -0.89
CA GLN A 163 10.94 0.41 -1.21
C GLN A 163 9.82 1.46 -1.16
N TYR A 164 8.84 1.30 -2.04
CA TYR A 164 7.59 2.07 -2.07
C TYR A 164 6.50 1.21 -2.72
N ALA A 165 5.24 1.62 -2.59
CA ALA A 165 4.11 0.90 -3.17
C ALA A 165 3.05 1.84 -3.76
N VAL A 166 2.32 1.35 -4.77
CA VAL A 166 1.05 1.93 -5.23
C VAL A 166 -0.07 1.08 -4.65
N CYS A 167 -0.96 1.65 -3.84
CA CYS A 167 -1.93 0.88 -3.07
C CYS A 167 -3.36 1.27 -3.42
N LEU A 168 -4.16 0.31 -3.87
CA LEU A 168 -5.56 0.51 -4.23
C LEU A 168 -6.44 -0.54 -3.56
N ALA A 169 -7.50 -0.11 -2.89
CA ALA A 169 -8.47 -1.01 -2.26
C ALA A 169 -9.91 -0.60 -2.56
N LEU A 170 -10.80 -1.57 -2.69
CA LEU A 170 -12.25 -1.36 -2.70
C LEU A 170 -12.82 -1.69 -1.33
N ILE A 171 -13.53 -0.73 -0.75
CA ILE A 171 -14.25 -0.83 0.52
C ILE A 171 -15.75 -0.78 0.21
N VAL A 172 -16.50 -1.77 0.72
CA VAL A 172 -17.96 -1.84 0.61
C VAL A 172 -18.55 -1.92 2.00
N ASP A 173 -19.41 -0.95 2.34
CA ASP A 173 -20.06 -0.84 3.66
C ASP A 173 -19.06 -0.94 4.82
N GLY A 174 -17.93 -0.24 4.70
CA GLY A 174 -16.86 -0.19 5.71
C GLY A 174 -15.94 -1.42 5.75
N GLN A 175 -16.15 -2.44 4.90
CA GLN A 175 -15.27 -3.61 4.81
C GLN A 175 -14.45 -3.63 3.51
N VAL A 176 -13.14 -3.86 3.63
CA VAL A 176 -12.27 -4.04 2.46
C VAL A 176 -12.63 -5.35 1.75
N GLN A 177 -12.95 -5.28 0.46
CA GLN A 177 -13.37 -6.42 -0.37
C GLN A 177 -12.32 -6.85 -1.40
N LEU A 178 -11.54 -5.89 -1.89
CA LEU A 178 -10.47 -6.11 -2.87
C LEU A 178 -9.29 -5.20 -2.52
N GLY A 179 -8.08 -5.73 -2.63
CA GLY A 179 -6.82 -5.00 -2.46
C GLY A 179 -5.88 -5.34 -3.60
N VAL A 180 -5.32 -4.33 -4.25
CA VAL A 180 -4.27 -4.45 -5.26
C VAL A 180 -3.12 -3.53 -4.87
N MET A 181 -1.93 -4.08 -4.76
CA MET A 181 -0.74 -3.35 -4.33
C MET A 181 0.41 -3.64 -5.26
N GLY A 182 0.95 -2.60 -5.89
CA GLY A 182 2.14 -2.73 -6.73
C GLY A 182 3.38 -2.28 -5.98
N CYS A 183 4.43 -3.09 -5.96
CA CYS A 183 5.72 -2.80 -5.34
C CYS A 183 6.82 -2.81 -6.43
N PRO A 184 7.10 -1.66 -7.08
CA PRO A 184 8.00 -1.61 -8.23
C PRO A 184 9.44 -2.02 -7.94
N ASN A 185 9.90 -1.80 -6.70
CA ASN A 185 11.28 -2.09 -6.29
C ASN A 185 11.43 -3.41 -5.52
N LEU A 186 10.34 -4.18 -5.36
CA LEU A 186 10.38 -5.46 -4.68
C LEU A 186 10.58 -6.58 -5.71
N PRO A 187 11.53 -7.52 -5.51
CA PRO A 187 11.68 -8.66 -6.39
C PRO A 187 10.42 -9.54 -6.41
N HIS A 188 10.00 -10.03 -7.57
CA HIS A 188 8.85 -10.94 -7.68
C HIS A 188 9.19 -12.36 -7.20
N ASP A 189 10.47 -12.76 -7.23
CA ASP A 189 10.97 -13.94 -6.53
C ASP A 189 11.32 -13.59 -5.07
N ALA A 190 10.72 -14.29 -4.12
CA ALA A 190 10.94 -14.07 -2.68
C ALA A 190 12.39 -14.37 -2.25
N SER A 191 13.08 -15.26 -2.95
CA SER A 191 14.46 -15.65 -2.66
C SER A 191 15.49 -14.66 -3.19
N ALA A 192 15.09 -13.79 -4.12
CA ALA A 192 15.98 -12.81 -4.71
C ALA A 192 16.34 -11.69 -3.72
N PRO A 193 17.60 -11.21 -3.74
CA PRO A 193 18.04 -10.16 -2.83
C PRO A 193 17.31 -8.85 -3.14
N LYS A 194 16.73 -8.25 -2.11
CA LYS A 194 16.12 -6.91 -2.20
C LYS A 194 17.22 -5.87 -2.48
N PRO A 195 17.01 -4.92 -3.40
CA PRO A 195 17.97 -3.83 -3.62
C PRO A 195 18.25 -3.06 -2.33
N LYS A 196 19.50 -2.62 -2.15
CA LYS A 196 19.82 -1.66 -1.09
C LYS A 196 19.31 -0.27 -1.50
N GLU A 197 19.00 0.57 -0.53
CA GLU A 197 18.58 1.95 -0.79
C GLU A 197 19.66 2.68 -1.61
N GLY A 198 19.25 3.28 -2.73
CA GLY A 198 20.12 4.05 -3.60
C GLY A 198 21.11 3.22 -4.42
N ASP A 199 20.97 1.89 -4.45
CA ASP A 199 21.87 1.02 -5.23
C ASP A 199 21.67 1.22 -6.74
N PRO A 200 22.67 1.75 -7.47
CA PRO A 200 22.53 1.99 -8.90
C PRO A 200 22.41 0.69 -9.71
N SER A 201 22.88 -0.45 -9.17
CA SER A 201 22.75 -1.76 -9.81
C SER A 201 21.30 -2.29 -9.80
N ALA A 202 20.41 -1.66 -9.02
CA ALA A 202 18.98 -1.96 -9.05
C ALA A 202 18.33 -1.57 -10.39
N LYS A 203 18.90 -0.58 -11.10
CA LYS A 203 18.36 -0.09 -12.37
C LYS A 203 18.49 -1.15 -13.45
N GLY A 204 17.36 -1.52 -14.06
CA GLY A 204 17.32 -2.50 -15.15
C GLY A 204 17.28 -3.97 -14.70
N ARG A 205 17.18 -4.23 -13.40
CA ARG A 205 16.88 -5.56 -12.88
C ARG A 205 15.50 -6.02 -13.35
N SER A 206 15.47 -7.09 -14.14
CA SER A 206 14.22 -7.68 -14.67
C SER A 206 13.44 -8.47 -13.63
N ASP A 207 14.04 -8.77 -12.48
CA ASP A 207 13.41 -9.50 -11.40
C ASP A 207 12.61 -8.61 -10.43
N LEU A 208 12.70 -7.28 -10.59
CA LEU A 208 11.94 -6.30 -9.80
C LEU A 208 10.53 -6.06 -10.37
N GLY A 209 9.63 -5.63 -9.49
CA GLY A 209 8.27 -5.28 -9.85
C GLY A 209 7.32 -6.44 -9.64
N VAL A 210 6.52 -6.33 -8.59
CA VAL A 210 5.48 -7.31 -8.25
C VAL A 210 4.17 -6.59 -7.93
N VAL A 211 3.05 -7.18 -8.35
CA VAL A 211 1.70 -6.75 -7.99
C VAL A 211 1.06 -7.85 -7.16
N PHE A 212 0.59 -7.48 -5.98
CA PHE A 212 -0.17 -8.32 -5.07
C PHE A 212 -1.66 -8.06 -5.23
N VAL A 213 -2.46 -9.12 -5.15
CA VAL A 213 -3.90 -9.07 -5.36
C VAL A 213 -4.58 -9.95 -4.31
N ALA A 214 -5.56 -9.41 -3.61
CA ALA A 214 -6.42 -10.16 -2.70
C ALA A 214 -7.87 -9.74 -2.89
N GLU A 215 -8.75 -10.73 -3.01
CA GLU A 215 -10.20 -10.54 -2.97
C GLU A 215 -10.72 -11.33 -1.77
N ARG A 216 -11.60 -10.71 -0.97
CA ARG A 216 -12.08 -11.32 0.26
C ARG A 216 -12.70 -12.71 0.00
N GLY A 217 -12.18 -13.72 0.69
CA GLY A 217 -12.57 -15.12 0.57
C GLY A 217 -12.05 -15.84 -0.67
N GLN A 218 -11.12 -15.25 -1.44
CA GLN A 218 -10.53 -15.86 -2.65
C GLN A 218 -9.05 -16.19 -2.52
N GLY A 219 -8.40 -15.78 -1.42
CA GLY A 219 -6.97 -15.93 -1.21
C GLY A 219 -6.15 -14.76 -1.75
N ALA A 220 -4.86 -14.79 -1.42
CA ALA A 220 -3.86 -13.81 -1.83
C ALA A 220 -2.98 -14.34 -2.96
N PHE A 221 -2.69 -13.47 -3.92
CA PHE A 221 -1.90 -13.79 -5.10
C PHE A 221 -0.87 -12.72 -5.38
N GLN A 222 0.15 -13.06 -6.16
CA GLN A 222 1.10 -12.13 -6.73
C GLN A 222 1.27 -12.37 -8.24
N ARG A 223 1.79 -11.38 -8.95
CA ARG A 223 2.27 -11.48 -10.33
C ARG A 223 3.43 -10.51 -10.54
N ALA A 224 4.31 -10.76 -11.51
CA ALA A 224 5.24 -9.71 -11.93
C ALA A 224 4.45 -8.55 -12.58
N VAL A 225 5.02 -7.35 -12.59
CA VAL A 225 4.38 -6.20 -13.25
C VAL A 225 4.11 -6.50 -14.73
N ASP A 226 5.09 -7.07 -15.43
CA ASP A 226 5.06 -7.37 -16.87
C ASP A 226 4.60 -8.81 -17.21
N ASN A 227 3.98 -9.53 -16.26
CA ASN A 227 3.41 -10.86 -16.49
C ASN A 227 2.02 -10.95 -15.86
N SER A 228 1.03 -11.41 -16.62
CA SER A 228 -0.35 -11.52 -16.16
C SER A 228 -0.66 -12.72 -15.26
N ALA A 229 0.23 -13.71 -15.18
CA ALA A 229 0.02 -14.92 -14.41
C ALA A 229 0.03 -14.67 -12.90
N LEU A 230 -1.12 -14.94 -12.25
CA LEU A 230 -1.25 -14.90 -10.80
C LEU A 230 -0.76 -16.20 -10.16
N THR A 231 0.14 -16.10 -9.19
CA THR A 231 0.58 -17.21 -8.34
C THR A 231 0.08 -17.00 -6.91
N PRO A 232 -0.42 -18.05 -6.22
CA PRO A 232 -0.89 -17.92 -4.85
C PRO A 232 0.29 -17.65 -3.91
N ILE A 233 0.05 -16.84 -2.89
CA ILE A 233 0.99 -16.59 -1.80
C ILE A 233 0.34 -16.94 -0.45
N LYS A 234 1.18 -17.17 0.56
CA LYS A 234 0.71 -17.49 1.91
C LYS A 234 1.75 -17.06 2.93
N MET A 235 1.27 -16.58 4.09
CA MET A 235 2.14 -16.33 5.23
C MET A 235 2.84 -17.62 5.68
N ARG A 236 4.05 -17.48 6.24
CA ARG A 236 4.73 -18.59 6.90
C ARG A 236 3.88 -19.09 8.06
N THR A 237 3.68 -20.41 8.12
CA THR A 237 2.96 -21.05 9.22
C THR A 237 3.86 -21.11 10.45
N LEU A 238 3.39 -20.52 11.55
CA LEU A 238 4.08 -20.48 12.84
C LEU A 238 3.18 -21.03 13.95
N THR A 239 3.79 -21.41 15.06
CA THR A 239 3.13 -21.76 16.33
C THR A 239 3.53 -20.75 17.40
N SER A 240 2.69 -20.57 18.43
CA SER A 240 2.94 -19.61 19.51
C SER A 240 3.95 -20.10 20.55
N ASP A 241 4.60 -21.25 20.35
CA ASP A 241 5.65 -21.73 21.25
C ASP A 241 6.96 -20.97 21.04
N ALA A 242 7.79 -20.97 22.09
CA ALA A 242 9.02 -20.19 22.13
C ALA A 242 10.04 -20.58 21.04
N ASN A 243 10.07 -21.85 20.62
CA ASN A 243 11.04 -22.30 19.62
C ASN A 243 10.66 -21.78 18.23
N ALA A 244 9.38 -21.86 17.87
CA ALA A 244 8.88 -21.32 16.62
C ALA A 244 9.06 -19.79 16.55
N LEU A 245 8.64 -19.08 17.62
CA LEU A 245 8.76 -17.62 17.69
C LEU A 245 10.22 -17.14 17.72
N ALA A 246 11.16 -17.92 18.27
CA ALA A 246 12.58 -17.55 18.21
C ALA A 246 13.12 -17.39 16.78
N SER A 247 12.53 -18.11 15.83
CA SER A 247 12.83 -18.01 14.39
C SER A 247 12.02 -16.95 13.65
N ALA A 248 11.02 -16.34 14.28
CA ALA A 248 10.20 -15.30 13.67
C ALA A 248 11.00 -14.02 13.42
N SER A 249 10.53 -13.20 12.50
CA SER A 249 11.16 -11.95 12.08
C SER A 249 10.13 -10.82 12.04
N PHE A 250 10.54 -9.64 12.52
CA PHE A 250 9.76 -8.43 12.34
C PHE A 250 9.98 -7.85 10.96
N CYS A 251 8.91 -7.30 10.39
CA CYS A 251 8.96 -6.39 9.26
C CYS A 251 8.69 -4.99 9.78
N GLU A 252 9.73 -4.14 9.84
CA GLU A 252 9.64 -2.81 10.45
C GLU A 252 10.04 -1.69 9.49
N SER A 253 9.59 -0.47 9.80
CA SER A 253 9.94 0.72 9.02
C SER A 253 11.43 1.04 9.18
N VAL A 254 12.06 1.53 8.11
CA VAL A 254 13.44 2.06 8.17
C VAL A 254 13.47 3.32 9.05
N GLU A 255 12.42 4.13 8.97
CA GLU A 255 12.29 5.40 9.71
C GLU A 255 11.86 5.22 11.17
N ALA A 256 12.72 5.64 12.10
CA ALA A 256 12.42 5.65 13.54
C ALA A 256 11.22 6.56 13.91
N GLY A 257 10.93 7.59 13.10
CA GLY A 257 9.78 8.48 13.31
C GLY A 257 8.41 7.85 12.98
N HIS A 258 8.38 6.70 12.31
CA HIS A 258 7.13 6.03 11.90
C HIS A 258 6.78 4.83 12.80
N SER A 259 7.66 4.46 13.73
CA SER A 259 7.42 3.39 14.71
C SER A 259 8.46 3.47 15.84
N SER A 260 8.05 3.24 17.09
CA SER A 260 8.97 3.19 18.24
C SER A 260 9.89 1.97 18.18
N GLN A 261 11.11 2.14 17.66
CA GLN A 261 12.09 1.06 17.51
C GLN A 261 12.51 0.46 18.86
N GLY A 262 12.54 1.25 19.93
CA GLY A 262 12.80 0.76 21.29
C GLY A 262 11.70 -0.20 21.77
N THR A 263 10.43 0.16 21.55
CA THR A 263 9.29 -0.70 21.90
C THR A 263 9.30 -1.98 21.05
N ASN A 264 9.62 -1.90 19.76
CA ASN A 264 9.77 -3.08 18.90
C ASN A 264 10.85 -4.04 19.43
N ALA A 265 12.02 -3.51 19.84
CA ALA A 265 13.08 -4.31 20.42
C ALA A 265 12.60 -5.00 21.71
N ARG A 266 11.87 -4.27 22.57
CA ARG A 266 11.30 -4.84 23.78
C ARG A 266 10.28 -5.95 23.49
N ILE A 267 9.43 -5.78 22.48
CA ILE A 267 8.47 -6.81 22.06
C ILE A 267 9.21 -8.04 21.52
N ALA A 268 10.31 -7.85 20.78
CA ALA A 268 11.15 -8.95 20.31
C ALA A 268 11.73 -9.76 21.47
N GLU A 269 12.22 -9.10 22.52
CA GLU A 269 12.68 -9.75 23.74
C GLU A 269 11.57 -10.56 24.42
N LEU A 270 10.38 -9.96 24.58
CA LEU A 270 9.22 -10.61 25.21
C LEU A 270 8.76 -11.87 24.44
N LEU A 271 8.91 -11.87 23.12
CA LEU A 271 8.57 -13.02 22.26
C LEU A 271 9.75 -13.99 22.07
N GLY A 272 10.94 -13.66 22.56
CA GLY A 272 12.16 -14.46 22.39
C GLY A 272 12.68 -14.53 20.95
N ILE A 273 12.32 -13.55 20.11
CA ILE A 273 12.72 -13.46 18.70
C ILE A 273 14.24 -13.22 18.60
N LYS A 274 14.92 -14.02 17.77
CA LYS A 274 16.38 -13.94 17.57
C LYS A 274 16.78 -13.54 16.16
N SER A 275 15.88 -13.71 15.18
CA SER A 275 16.15 -13.31 13.80
C SER A 275 16.23 -11.78 13.69
N PRO A 276 17.11 -11.25 12.83
CA PRO A 276 17.13 -9.82 12.57
C PRO A 276 15.83 -9.34 11.90
N PRO A 277 15.42 -8.08 12.10
CA PRO A 277 14.26 -7.53 11.42
C PRO A 277 14.52 -7.32 9.93
N VAL A 278 13.47 -7.53 9.12
CA VAL A 278 13.40 -7.13 7.72
C VAL A 278 12.93 -5.68 7.66
N ARG A 279 13.81 -4.76 7.27
CA ARG A 279 13.45 -3.33 7.21
C ARG A 279 13.00 -2.93 5.82
N MET A 280 11.82 -2.33 5.73
CA MET A 280 11.33 -1.69 4.50
C MET A 280 10.25 -0.64 4.77
N ASP A 281 10.20 0.37 3.91
CA ASP A 281 9.13 1.38 3.91
C ASP A 281 7.89 0.88 3.18
N SER A 282 6.80 1.66 3.24
CA SER A 282 5.49 1.38 2.61
C SER A 282 4.78 0.11 3.09
N GLN A 283 3.62 -0.16 2.50
CA GLN A 283 2.81 -1.36 2.59
C GLN A 283 3.50 -2.56 1.95
N ALA A 284 4.67 -2.39 1.31
CA ALA A 284 5.56 -3.50 1.01
C ALA A 284 5.84 -4.39 2.24
N LYS A 285 5.72 -3.85 3.47
CA LYS A 285 5.73 -4.63 4.71
C LYS A 285 4.62 -5.67 4.78
N TYR A 286 3.38 -5.30 4.43
CA TYR A 286 2.26 -6.23 4.35
C TYR A 286 2.52 -7.29 3.27
N ALA A 287 3.02 -6.88 2.11
CA ALA A 287 3.40 -7.82 1.05
C ALA A 287 4.47 -8.83 1.50
N SER A 288 5.51 -8.34 2.19
CA SER A 288 6.60 -9.15 2.75
C SER A 288 6.05 -10.23 3.68
N ILE A 289 5.20 -9.88 4.65
CA ILE A 289 4.66 -10.88 5.57
C ILE A 289 3.65 -11.81 4.89
N SER A 290 2.84 -11.30 3.96
CA SER A 290 1.85 -12.08 3.21
C SER A 290 2.48 -13.13 2.31
N ARG A 291 3.68 -12.86 1.77
CA ARG A 291 4.47 -13.78 0.96
C ARG A 291 5.32 -14.76 1.79
N GLY A 292 5.46 -14.51 3.09
CA GLY A 292 6.29 -15.31 3.99
C GLY A 292 7.77 -14.90 4.04
N ASP A 293 8.13 -13.72 3.50
CA ASP A 293 9.48 -13.14 3.63
C ASP A 293 9.77 -12.67 5.07
N GLY A 294 8.72 -12.27 5.79
CA GLY A 294 8.75 -11.91 7.20
C GLY A 294 7.52 -12.43 7.92
N ASP A 295 7.42 -12.22 9.24
CA ASP A 295 6.38 -12.90 10.04
C ASP A 295 5.42 -11.94 10.75
N ILE A 296 5.95 -10.83 11.26
CA ILE A 296 5.20 -9.91 12.12
C ILE A 296 5.42 -8.48 11.65
N TYR A 297 4.34 -7.74 11.40
CA TYR A 297 4.39 -6.30 11.15
C TYR A 297 3.77 -5.55 12.33
N LEU A 298 4.51 -4.56 12.84
CA LEU A 298 4.06 -3.66 13.89
C LEU A 298 4.13 -2.21 13.40
N ARG A 299 3.08 -1.45 13.69
CA ARG A 299 3.06 0.01 13.61
C ARG A 299 2.54 0.57 14.91
N LEU A 300 3.47 1.00 15.75
CA LEU A 300 3.17 1.56 17.06
C LEU A 300 3.06 3.09 16.95
N PRO A 301 2.02 3.72 17.51
CA PRO A 301 1.92 5.17 17.54
C PRO A 301 3.16 5.79 18.20
N VAL A 302 3.65 6.89 17.64
CA VAL A 302 4.73 7.71 18.21
C VAL A 302 4.16 8.92 18.93
N GLY A 303 4.97 9.57 19.79
CA GLY A 303 4.54 10.75 20.55
C GLY A 303 3.36 10.47 21.48
N ASP A 304 2.43 11.44 21.55
CA ASP A 304 1.22 11.38 22.39
C ASP A 304 0.15 10.41 21.85
N GLY A 305 0.39 9.78 20.69
CA GLY A 305 -0.56 8.86 20.06
C GLY A 305 -1.80 9.53 19.49
N SER A 306 -1.81 10.85 19.32
CA SER A 306 -2.93 11.60 18.72
C SER A 306 -3.12 11.31 17.24
N TYR A 307 -2.04 10.89 16.54
CA TYR A 307 -2.08 10.55 15.12
C TYR A 307 -3.13 9.47 14.83
N GLN A 308 -3.86 9.68 13.74
CA GLN A 308 -4.83 8.73 13.21
C GLN A 308 -4.33 8.23 11.87
N GLU A 309 -4.12 6.92 11.78
CA GLU A 309 -3.71 6.25 10.55
C GLU A 309 -4.71 6.52 9.42
N LYS A 310 -4.21 6.68 8.20
CA LYS A 310 -5.07 6.86 7.03
C LYS A 310 -5.57 5.50 6.55
N ILE A 311 -6.78 5.46 5.97
CA ILE A 311 -7.32 4.19 5.46
C ILE A 311 -6.51 3.66 4.27
N TRP A 312 -5.95 4.56 3.45
CA TRP A 312 -5.18 4.20 2.27
C TRP A 312 -3.83 3.56 2.61
N ASP A 313 -3.24 3.88 3.76
CA ASP A 313 -2.00 3.28 4.30
C ASP A 313 -2.15 1.79 4.70
N HIS A 314 -3.39 1.27 4.78
CA HIS A 314 -3.65 -0.03 5.40
C HIS A 314 -4.67 -0.90 4.68
N ALA A 315 -5.62 -0.34 3.93
CA ALA A 315 -6.74 -1.13 3.40
C ALA A 315 -6.28 -2.29 2.48
N ALA A 316 -5.42 -2.00 1.51
CA ALA A 316 -4.93 -3.01 0.57
C ALA A 316 -4.08 -4.07 1.27
N GLY A 317 -3.12 -3.64 2.10
CA GLY A 317 -2.23 -4.54 2.82
C GLY A 317 -2.92 -5.39 3.90
N ALA A 318 -3.92 -4.84 4.60
CA ALA A 318 -4.66 -5.59 5.62
C ALA A 318 -5.43 -6.77 5.02
N LEU A 319 -6.16 -6.53 3.92
CA LEU A 319 -6.86 -7.62 3.22
C LEU A 319 -5.87 -8.65 2.65
N LEU A 320 -4.72 -8.19 2.12
CA LEU A 320 -3.71 -9.09 1.60
C LEU A 320 -3.21 -10.07 2.68
N VAL A 321 -2.96 -9.58 3.90
CA VAL A 321 -2.56 -10.42 5.03
C VAL A 321 -3.67 -11.39 5.45
N GLU A 322 -4.91 -10.91 5.57
CA GLU A 322 -6.06 -11.75 5.92
C GLU A 322 -6.20 -12.93 4.95
N GLU A 323 -6.16 -12.64 3.65
CA GLU A 323 -6.29 -13.65 2.60
C GLU A 323 -5.05 -14.55 2.45
N ALA A 324 -3.88 -14.12 2.96
CA ALA A 324 -2.67 -14.94 3.04
C ALA A 324 -2.61 -15.82 4.31
N GLY A 325 -3.65 -15.80 5.15
CA GLY A 325 -3.76 -16.60 6.38
C GLY A 325 -3.31 -15.89 7.66
N GLY A 326 -3.17 -14.58 7.61
CA GLY A 326 -2.85 -13.73 8.75
C GLY A 326 -4.07 -13.09 9.41
N ARG A 327 -3.80 -12.30 10.44
CA ARG A 327 -4.77 -11.45 11.12
C ARG A 327 -4.17 -10.07 11.32
N VAL A 328 -4.99 -9.04 11.15
CA VAL A 328 -4.60 -7.64 11.32
C VAL A 328 -5.54 -6.97 12.32
N THR A 329 -4.95 -6.30 13.32
CA THR A 329 -5.69 -5.61 14.38
C THR A 329 -5.00 -4.33 14.78
N ASP A 330 -5.64 -3.57 15.67
CA ASP A 330 -4.99 -2.52 16.45
C ASP A 330 -4.17 -3.11 17.63
N LEU A 331 -3.57 -2.25 18.47
CA LEU A 331 -2.77 -2.69 19.63
C LEU A 331 -3.60 -3.42 20.70
N ALA A 332 -4.92 -3.24 20.73
CA ALA A 332 -5.82 -3.90 21.65
C ALA A 332 -6.35 -5.24 21.11
N GLY A 333 -5.94 -5.65 19.90
CA GLY A 333 -6.42 -6.88 19.26
C GLY A 333 -7.77 -6.74 18.56
N ARG A 334 -8.26 -5.51 18.36
CA ARG A 334 -9.54 -5.24 17.68
C ARG A 334 -9.34 -5.14 16.16
N PRO A 335 -10.30 -5.61 15.34
CA PRO A 335 -10.25 -5.40 13.89
C PRO A 335 -10.13 -3.91 13.53
N LEU A 336 -9.47 -3.63 12.40
CA LEU A 336 -9.39 -2.28 11.86
C LEU A 336 -10.76 -1.86 11.27
N ASP A 337 -11.24 -0.67 11.62
CA ASP A 337 -12.52 -0.13 11.14
C ASP A 337 -12.29 0.89 10.02
N PHE A 338 -12.46 0.44 8.78
CA PHE A 338 -12.35 1.27 7.58
C PHE A 338 -13.64 2.06 7.25
N GLY A 339 -14.69 1.93 8.05
CA GLY A 339 -15.99 2.60 7.87
C GLY A 339 -16.07 4.00 8.46
N GLN A 340 -14.99 4.50 9.07
CA GLN A 340 -15.00 5.70 9.90
C GLN A 340 -14.61 7.00 9.16
N GLY A 341 -14.56 6.95 7.82
CA GLY A 341 -14.17 8.06 6.97
C GLY A 341 -12.76 7.87 6.43
N ARG A 342 -11.96 8.94 6.36
CA ARG A 342 -10.59 8.93 5.78
C ARG A 342 -9.53 8.30 6.70
N THR A 343 -9.85 8.04 7.97
CA THR A 343 -8.87 7.56 8.96
C THR A 343 -9.41 6.39 9.77
N LEU A 344 -8.50 5.59 10.33
CA LEU A 344 -8.79 4.54 11.33
C LEU A 344 -8.98 5.17 12.72
N LYS A 345 -9.87 6.16 12.86
CA LYS A 345 -10.03 6.91 14.12
C LYS A 345 -10.51 6.08 15.31
N ALA A 346 -11.07 4.89 15.08
CA ALA A 346 -11.48 3.95 16.13
C ALA A 346 -10.35 2.99 16.57
N ASN A 347 -9.18 3.04 15.92
CA ASN A 347 -8.05 2.16 16.17
C ASN A 347 -6.80 2.96 16.58
N LYS A 348 -5.90 2.30 17.29
CA LYS A 348 -4.55 2.81 17.59
C LYS A 348 -3.52 1.78 17.16
N GLY A 349 -2.57 2.21 16.34
CA GLY A 349 -1.53 1.36 15.78
C GLY A 349 -2.06 0.18 14.96
N VAL A 350 -1.13 -0.65 14.51
CA VAL A 350 -1.43 -1.86 13.74
C VAL A 350 -0.53 -3.01 14.18
N VAL A 351 -1.11 -4.20 14.31
CA VAL A 351 -0.44 -5.48 14.55
C VAL A 351 -0.92 -6.49 13.52
N ALA A 352 0.00 -6.98 12.70
CA ALA A 352 -0.26 -8.02 11.71
C ALA A 352 0.68 -9.21 11.92
N ALA A 353 0.12 -10.42 11.99
CA ALA A 353 0.87 -11.66 12.18
C ALA A 353 0.05 -12.87 11.71
N TYR A 354 0.66 -14.06 11.70
CA TYR A 354 -0.04 -15.30 11.37
C TYR A 354 -1.23 -15.54 12.30
N ALA A 355 -2.40 -15.89 11.75
CA ALA A 355 -3.62 -16.06 12.53
C ALA A 355 -3.69 -17.40 13.28
N GLY A 356 -2.99 -18.42 12.76
CA GLY A 356 -3.05 -19.77 13.31
C GLY A 356 -2.30 -19.93 14.64
N ALA A 357 -2.68 -20.97 15.39
CA ALA A 357 -1.98 -21.43 16.58
C ALA A 357 -1.69 -20.34 17.64
N GLY A 358 -2.55 -19.32 17.76
CA GLY A 358 -2.45 -18.26 18.77
C GLY A 358 -1.27 -17.30 18.58
N VAL A 359 -0.59 -17.31 17.43
CA VAL A 359 0.59 -16.46 17.17
C VAL A 359 0.24 -14.98 17.27
N HIS A 360 -0.81 -14.54 16.56
CA HIS A 360 -1.24 -13.14 16.59
C HIS A 360 -1.61 -12.66 18.01
N ASP A 361 -2.36 -13.46 18.77
CA ASP A 361 -2.73 -13.12 20.15
C ASP A 361 -1.49 -12.99 21.05
N LYS A 362 -0.49 -13.84 20.85
CA LYS A 362 0.79 -13.78 21.59
C LYS A 362 1.56 -12.50 21.28
N VAL A 363 1.57 -12.07 20.01
CA VAL A 363 2.17 -10.80 19.59
C VAL A 363 1.43 -9.62 20.22
N VAL A 364 0.09 -9.62 20.18
CA VAL A 364 -0.72 -8.56 20.81
C VAL A 364 -0.47 -8.49 22.32
N GLN A 365 -0.37 -9.61 23.02
CA GLN A 365 -0.03 -9.63 24.46
C GLN A 365 1.34 -9.00 24.73
N ALA A 366 2.35 -9.32 23.92
CA ALA A 366 3.69 -8.73 24.06
C ALA A 366 3.69 -7.22 23.77
N VAL A 367 2.92 -6.78 22.76
CA VAL A 367 2.69 -5.35 22.47
C VAL A 367 2.06 -4.63 23.66
N GLN A 368 0.98 -5.19 24.22
CA GLN A 368 0.27 -4.62 25.36
C GLN A 368 1.17 -4.51 26.59
N GLN A 369 1.97 -5.55 26.85
CA GLN A 369 2.95 -5.53 27.93
C GLN A 369 4.01 -4.44 27.72
N ALA A 370 4.63 -4.35 26.55
CA ALA A 370 5.67 -3.35 26.27
C ALA A 370 5.12 -1.92 26.38
N VAL A 371 3.92 -1.66 25.83
CA VAL A 371 3.25 -0.35 25.93
C VAL A 371 2.90 0.01 27.37
N THR A 372 2.54 -0.98 28.20
CA THR A 372 2.27 -0.79 29.63
C THR A 372 3.55 -0.49 30.41
N GLU A 373 4.63 -1.23 30.14
CA GLU A 373 5.96 -0.98 30.74
C GLU A 373 6.48 0.45 30.45
N GLU A 374 6.07 1.04 29.32
CA GLU A 374 6.37 2.44 28.95
C GLU A 374 5.41 3.48 29.55
N GLY A 375 4.37 3.06 30.31
CA GLY A 375 3.35 3.95 30.85
C GLY A 375 2.40 4.54 29.79
N ARG A 376 2.25 3.87 28.65
CA ARG A 376 1.44 4.32 27.49
C ARG A 376 0.11 3.56 27.35
N GLU A 377 -0.42 3.07 28.46
CA GLU A 377 -1.64 2.26 28.56
C GLU A 377 -2.88 2.92 27.92
N ALA A 378 -2.91 4.25 27.85
CA ALA A 378 -3.97 5.01 27.18
C ALA A 378 -4.14 4.61 25.70
N LEU A 379 -3.08 4.12 25.04
CA LEU A 379 -3.16 3.63 23.66
C LEU A 379 -4.00 2.35 23.51
N LEU A 380 -4.20 1.60 24.59
CA LEU A 380 -4.96 0.35 24.61
C LEU A 380 -6.45 0.57 24.88
N GLN A 381 -6.82 1.77 25.32
CA GLN A 381 -8.20 2.07 25.68
C GLN A 381 -9.13 2.05 24.46
N HIS A 382 -10.42 1.85 24.73
CA HIS A 382 -11.44 2.01 23.71
C HIS A 382 -11.70 3.48 23.46
N LEU A 383 -11.44 3.90 22.22
CA LEU A 383 -11.90 5.18 21.70
C LEU A 383 -13.41 5.04 21.51
N SER A 384 -14.16 5.27 22.59
CA SER A 384 -15.60 5.48 22.49
C SER A 384 -15.82 6.76 21.66
N GLN A 385 -16.74 6.67 20.70
CA GLN A 385 -17.11 7.79 19.83
C GLN A 385 -17.75 8.93 20.62
#